data_AF-A0A3D5CK31-F1
#
_entry.id   AF-A0A3D5CK31-F1
#
_cell.length_a   1.000
_cell.length_b   1.000
_cell.length_c   1.000
_cell.angle_alpha   90.00
_cell.angle_beta   90.00
_cell.angle_gamma   90.00
#
_symmetry.space_group_name_H-M   'P 1'
#
loop_
_entity.id
_entity.type
_entity.pdbx_description
1 polymer ?
#
loop_
_entity_poly.entity_id
_entity_poly.type
_entity_poly.pdbx_seq_one_letter_code
_entity_poly.pdbx_strand_id
1 'polypeptide(L)'
;ADAASRAHFHGLMFTGYDTDAAMARIASMNMLLHGVENPTIERADSLSEGHPGDDRYTLVLANPPFAGSLDQETVSKDLQKLVKTRKTELLFLVLMIRMLRNGGRAAVIVPEGVLFGSSNAHKAVRKLLIDDHKLDAVIKLPSGTFKPYTGVSTAILLFTKTSSGGTDRVWFYDVRADGMTLDDKRTPIEANDLPDVLARWQNLDAETARARTDQSFFVPRQEIVDNGYDLSLNRYKEIEIEEVEHRSPAEILDELDALEVEIQDGLKRLREMLA
;
A
#
# COMPACT_ATOMS: atom_id res chain seq x y z
N ALA A 1 19.18 23.62 18.38
CA ALA A 1 17.86 23.36 19.01
C ALA A 1 17.82 24.04 20.37
N ASP A 2 16.73 24.72 20.71
CA ASP A 2 16.50 25.24 22.06
C ASP A 2 16.24 24.11 23.07
N ALA A 3 16.19 24.43 24.36
CA ALA A 3 16.01 23.44 25.43
C ALA A 3 14.66 22.70 25.34
N ALA A 4 13.60 23.37 24.89
CA ALA A 4 12.26 22.80 24.75
C ALA A 4 12.22 21.77 23.60
N SER A 5 12.85 22.10 22.47
CA SER A 5 12.99 21.21 21.32
C SER A 5 13.79 19.95 21.66
N ARG A 6 14.87 20.07 22.46
CA ARG A 6 15.61 18.91 22.96
C ARG A 6 14.78 18.06 23.91
N ALA A 7 14.06 18.69 24.85
CA ALA A 7 13.19 17.97 25.78
C ALA A 7 12.05 17.23 25.05
N HIS A 8 11.48 17.86 24.01
CA HIS A 8 10.48 17.21 23.16
C HIS A 8 11.07 16.01 22.42
N PHE A 9 12.21 16.21 21.74
CA PHE A 9 12.89 15.17 20.97
C PHE A 9 13.25 13.94 21.82
N HIS A 10 13.84 14.15 22.99
CA HIS A 10 14.25 13.04 23.86
C HIS A 10 13.09 12.43 24.65
N GLY A 11 11.93 13.07 24.73
CA GLY A 11 10.78 12.61 25.52
C GLY A 11 9.56 12.29 24.66
N LEU A 12 8.64 13.24 24.58
CA LEU A 12 7.28 13.05 24.06
C LEU A 12 7.17 13.00 22.52
N MET A 13 8.27 13.15 21.78
CA MET A 13 8.24 13.16 20.31
C MET A 13 7.94 11.78 19.72
N PHE A 14 8.44 10.72 20.35
CA PHE A 14 8.34 9.36 19.83
C PHE A 14 7.57 8.47 20.81
N THR A 15 6.43 7.97 20.33
CA THR A 15 5.59 7.03 21.07
C THR A 15 5.33 5.78 20.23
N GLY A 16 5.40 4.61 20.86
CA GLY A 16 5.18 3.32 20.22
C GLY A 16 4.60 2.31 21.18
N TYR A 17 3.88 1.33 20.64
CA TYR A 17 3.21 0.29 21.39
C TYR A 17 3.49 -1.07 20.76
N ASP A 18 3.82 -2.06 21.58
CA ASP A 18 3.96 -3.45 21.13
C ASP A 18 3.31 -4.39 22.14
N THR A 19 2.66 -5.45 21.66
CA THR A 19 2.06 -6.48 22.51
C THR A 19 3.13 -7.32 23.23
N ASP A 20 4.26 -7.56 22.56
CA ASP A 20 5.34 -8.40 23.04
C ASP A 20 6.32 -7.58 23.89
N ALA A 21 6.53 -8.04 25.12
CA ALA A 21 7.39 -7.35 26.07
C ALA A 21 8.87 -7.32 25.63
N ALA A 22 9.35 -8.34 24.93
CA ALA A 22 10.70 -8.38 24.38
C ALA A 22 10.84 -7.41 23.21
N MET A 23 9.86 -7.37 22.30
CA MET A 23 9.88 -6.41 21.19
C MET A 23 9.83 -4.96 21.67
N ALA A 24 8.96 -4.65 22.64
CA ALA A 24 8.93 -3.33 23.27
C ALA A 24 10.30 -2.93 23.84
N ARG A 25 10.99 -3.84 24.55
CA ARG A 25 12.35 -3.58 25.07
C ARG A 25 13.38 -3.36 23.95
N ILE A 26 13.33 -4.17 22.89
CA ILE A 26 14.24 -4.02 21.73
C ILE A 26 14.01 -2.66 21.07
N ALA A 27 12.76 -2.24 20.89
CA ALA A 27 12.42 -0.93 20.35
C ALA A 27 12.93 0.21 21.25
N SER A 28 12.75 0.13 22.57
CA SER A 28 13.32 1.12 23.50
C SER A 28 14.85 1.21 23.40
N MET A 29 15.54 0.06 23.35
CA MET A 29 16.99 0.03 23.20
C MET A 29 17.43 0.62 21.85
N ASN A 30 16.71 0.32 20.76
CA ASN A 30 17.01 0.87 19.45
C ASN A 30 16.93 2.40 19.45
N MET A 31 15.88 2.96 20.07
CA MET A 31 15.71 4.41 20.20
C MET A 31 16.83 5.04 21.03
N LEU A 32 17.21 4.42 22.15
CA LEU A 32 18.31 4.89 23.00
C LEU A 32 19.65 4.91 22.26
N LEU A 33 19.96 3.85 21.50
CA LEU A 33 21.18 3.76 20.70
C LEU A 33 21.25 4.82 19.58
N HIS A 34 20.10 5.30 19.12
CA HIS A 34 20.00 6.39 18.15
C HIS A 34 19.87 7.78 18.81
N GLY A 35 20.11 7.89 20.12
CA GLY A 35 20.18 9.17 20.84
C GLY A 35 18.84 9.72 21.34
N VAL A 36 17.77 8.92 21.35
CA VAL A 36 16.50 9.29 21.99
C VAL A 36 16.51 8.74 23.42
N GLU A 37 16.70 9.61 24.41
CA GLU A 37 17.03 9.19 25.78
C GLU A 37 15.82 8.62 26.54
N ASN A 38 14.63 9.20 26.36
CA ASN A 38 13.41 8.84 27.09
C ASN A 38 12.20 8.61 26.14
N PRO A 39 12.32 7.71 25.15
CA PRO A 39 11.21 7.42 24.23
C PRO A 39 10.05 6.77 24.97
N THR A 40 8.81 7.05 24.56
CA THR A 40 7.62 6.41 25.14
C THR A 40 7.31 5.12 24.39
N ILE A 41 7.98 4.02 24.73
CA ILE A 41 7.68 2.70 24.15
C ILE A 41 7.02 1.83 25.22
N GLU A 42 5.73 1.52 25.02
CA GLU A 42 4.92 0.82 26.00
C GLU A 42 4.53 -0.58 25.51
N ARG A 43 4.43 -1.51 26.47
CA ARG A 43 3.82 -2.80 26.19
C ARG A 43 2.30 -2.68 26.29
N ALA A 44 1.61 -2.74 25.17
CA ALA A 44 0.15 -2.67 25.12
C ALA A 44 -0.40 -3.39 23.89
N ASP A 45 -1.62 -3.94 24.00
CA ASP A 45 -2.38 -4.35 22.83
C ASP A 45 -3.16 -3.15 22.29
N SER A 46 -2.70 -2.66 21.13
CA SER A 46 -3.25 -1.46 20.47
C SER A 46 -4.70 -1.59 20.05
N LEU A 47 -5.22 -2.82 19.89
CA LEU A 47 -6.60 -3.07 19.46
C LEU A 47 -7.54 -3.39 20.64
N SER A 48 -6.98 -3.58 21.83
CA SER A 48 -7.72 -3.88 23.06
C SER A 48 -8.36 -2.65 23.72
N GLU A 49 -9.29 -2.89 24.65
CA GLU A 49 -9.88 -1.82 25.45
C GLU A 49 -8.85 -1.10 26.34
N GLY A 50 -9.01 0.21 26.48
CA GLY A 50 -8.15 1.05 27.31
C GLY A 50 -6.83 1.48 26.67
N HIS A 51 -6.61 1.18 25.38
CA HIS A 51 -5.47 1.73 24.65
C HIS A 51 -5.48 3.27 24.69
N PRO A 52 -4.35 3.94 25.00
CA PRO A 52 -4.35 5.38 25.20
C PRO A 52 -4.62 6.18 23.91
N GLY A 53 -5.58 7.10 24.01
CA GLY A 53 -5.49 8.41 23.37
C GLY A 53 -6.16 8.55 22.01
N ASP A 54 -7.39 9.04 22.05
CA ASP A 54 -7.95 9.81 20.93
C ASP A 54 -7.26 11.18 20.85
N ASP A 55 -7.06 11.68 19.63
CA ASP A 55 -6.66 13.06 19.34
C ASP A 55 -5.33 13.54 19.94
N ARG A 56 -4.33 12.67 20.03
CA ARG A 56 -3.03 13.02 20.65
C ARG A 56 -1.94 13.37 19.66
N TYR A 57 -1.87 12.66 18.54
CA TYR A 57 -0.68 12.65 17.70
C TYR A 57 -0.82 13.55 16.48
N THR A 58 0.29 14.20 16.10
CA THR A 58 0.35 15.06 14.91
C THR A 58 0.80 14.29 13.66
N LEU A 59 1.49 13.18 13.86
CA LEU A 59 2.02 12.31 12.83
C LEU A 59 1.92 10.85 13.31
N VAL A 60 1.46 9.97 12.43
CA VAL A 60 1.52 8.51 12.62
C VAL A 60 2.25 7.90 11.42
N LEU A 61 3.31 7.16 11.69
CA LEU A 61 4.02 6.36 10.69
C LEU A 61 3.91 4.90 11.13
N ALA A 62 3.36 4.04 10.28
CA ALA A 62 3.12 2.65 10.68
C ALA A 62 3.22 1.66 9.53
N ASN A 63 3.79 0.50 9.87
CA ASN A 63 3.66 -0.73 9.11
C ASN A 63 2.96 -1.78 10.00
N PRO A 64 1.62 -1.70 10.15
CA PRO A 64 0.88 -2.63 11.00
C PRO A 64 1.03 -4.07 10.47
N PRO A 65 0.92 -5.09 11.34
CA PRO A 65 1.01 -6.49 10.92
C PRO A 65 -0.04 -6.82 9.86
N PHE A 66 0.38 -7.57 8.84
CA PHE A 66 -0.47 -7.91 7.71
C PHE A 66 -1.34 -9.13 8.01
N ALA A 67 -2.65 -8.93 7.91
CA ALA A 67 -3.69 -9.93 8.09
C ALA A 67 -3.75 -10.56 9.48
N GLY A 68 -4.96 -10.89 9.90
CA GLY A 68 -5.25 -11.46 11.21
C GLY A 68 -6.72 -11.25 11.51
N SER A 69 -7.27 -12.10 12.38
CA SER A 69 -8.61 -11.89 12.92
C SER A 69 -8.53 -11.98 14.42
N LEU A 70 -9.14 -11.02 15.10
CA LEU A 70 -9.33 -11.05 16.54
C LEU A 70 -10.73 -11.56 16.88
N ASP A 71 -10.89 -12.03 18.10
CA ASP A 71 -12.21 -12.28 18.67
C ASP A 71 -12.92 -10.95 18.89
N GLN A 72 -14.22 -10.88 18.58
CA GLN A 72 -14.93 -9.61 18.61
C GLN A 72 -14.96 -8.99 20.01
N GLU A 73 -14.94 -9.83 21.05
CA GLU A 73 -14.96 -9.42 22.46
C GLU A 73 -13.63 -8.82 22.93
N THR A 74 -12.53 -9.09 22.23
CA THR A 74 -11.20 -8.56 22.58
C THR A 74 -10.91 -7.21 21.91
N VAL A 75 -11.67 -6.84 20.88
CA VAL A 75 -11.53 -5.57 20.16
C VAL A 75 -12.23 -4.45 20.92
N SER A 76 -11.58 -3.29 21.04
CA SER A 76 -12.18 -2.11 21.65
C SER A 76 -13.53 -1.74 21.03
N LYS A 77 -14.53 -1.50 21.89
CA LYS A 77 -15.89 -1.08 21.51
C LYS A 77 -15.87 0.21 20.71
N ASP A 78 -14.95 1.11 21.00
CA ASP A 78 -14.87 2.38 20.29
C ASP A 78 -14.39 2.20 18.84
N LEU A 79 -13.52 1.23 18.56
CA LEU A 79 -13.17 0.86 17.19
C LEU A 79 -14.37 0.21 16.47
N GLN A 80 -15.09 -0.67 17.18
CA GLN A 80 -16.29 -1.34 16.66
C GLN A 80 -17.44 -0.38 16.34
N LYS A 81 -17.52 0.78 17.02
CA LYS A 81 -18.49 1.85 16.72
C LYS A 81 -18.24 2.51 15.36
N LEU A 82 -16.97 2.67 14.98
CA LEU A 82 -16.59 3.27 13.71
C LEU A 82 -16.72 2.27 12.56
N VAL A 83 -16.13 1.08 12.72
CA VAL A 83 -16.23 0.01 11.73
C VAL A 83 -16.36 -1.34 12.41
N LYS A 84 -17.48 -2.02 12.15
CA LYS A 84 -17.73 -3.37 12.67
C LYS A 84 -16.92 -4.41 11.89
N THR A 85 -15.79 -4.84 12.46
CA THR A 85 -14.90 -5.83 11.82
C THR A 85 -14.02 -6.55 12.85
N ARG A 86 -13.54 -7.73 12.46
CA ARG A 86 -12.54 -8.51 13.22
C ARG A 86 -11.15 -8.49 12.56
N LYS A 87 -11.08 -7.95 11.34
CA LYS A 87 -9.87 -7.91 10.52
C LYS A 87 -8.90 -6.86 11.06
N THR A 88 -7.73 -7.31 11.50
CA THR A 88 -6.74 -6.46 12.16
C THR A 88 -6.27 -5.33 11.25
N GLU A 89 -6.09 -5.59 9.95
CA GLU A 89 -5.64 -4.60 8.98
C GLU A 89 -6.57 -3.38 8.88
N LEU A 90 -7.88 -3.58 9.08
CA LEU A 90 -8.88 -2.51 9.09
C LEU A 90 -8.94 -1.80 10.45
N LEU A 91 -8.84 -2.57 11.54
CA LEU A 91 -8.89 -2.02 12.89
C LEU A 91 -7.70 -1.10 13.16
N PHE A 92 -6.50 -1.45 12.68
CA PHE A 92 -5.33 -0.59 12.81
C PHE A 92 -5.50 0.75 12.08
N LEU A 93 -6.09 0.78 10.89
CA LEU A 93 -6.39 2.05 10.21
C LEU A 93 -7.35 2.93 11.00
N VAL A 94 -8.43 2.34 11.52
CA VAL A 94 -9.41 3.05 12.35
C VAL A 94 -8.76 3.56 13.64
N LEU A 95 -7.89 2.77 14.26
CA LEU A 95 -7.12 3.19 15.42
C LEU A 95 -6.22 4.39 15.10
N MET A 96 -5.45 4.33 14.01
CA MET A 96 -4.54 5.42 13.63
C MET A 96 -5.29 6.72 13.36
N ILE A 97 -6.47 6.65 12.72
CA ILE A 97 -7.36 7.81 12.56
C ILE A 97 -7.77 8.38 13.94
N ARG A 98 -8.14 7.52 14.89
CA ARG A 98 -8.51 7.96 16.25
C ARG A 98 -7.35 8.63 16.99
N MET A 99 -6.17 8.02 16.91
CA MET A 99 -4.93 8.48 17.55
C MET A 99 -4.51 9.88 17.07
N LEU A 100 -4.70 10.17 15.78
CA LEU A 100 -4.41 11.49 15.22
C LEU A 100 -5.33 12.55 15.79
N ARG A 101 -4.78 13.73 16.10
CA ARG A 101 -5.59 14.95 16.29
C ARG A 101 -6.06 15.50 14.95
N ASN A 102 -7.07 16.36 14.94
CA ASN A 102 -7.44 17.10 13.73
C ASN A 102 -6.25 17.91 13.18
N GLY A 103 -6.02 17.81 11.88
CA GLY A 103 -4.83 18.31 11.17
C GLY A 103 -3.60 17.38 11.26
N GLY A 104 -3.68 16.29 12.02
CA GLY A 104 -2.64 15.26 12.09
C GLY A 104 -2.59 14.43 10.80
N ARG A 105 -1.40 13.96 10.44
CA ARG A 105 -1.14 13.23 9.18
C ARG A 105 -0.67 11.82 9.46
N ALA A 106 -0.93 10.90 8.53
CA ALA A 106 -0.40 9.55 8.61
C ALA A 106 0.18 9.08 7.28
N ALA A 107 1.20 8.24 7.39
CA ALA A 107 1.69 7.39 6.31
C ALA A 107 1.66 5.93 6.79
N VAL A 108 0.81 5.12 6.17
CA VAL A 108 0.52 3.76 6.64
C VAL A 108 0.67 2.77 5.50
N ILE A 109 1.45 1.71 5.72
CA ILE A 109 1.52 0.58 4.81
C ILE A 109 0.35 -0.36 5.06
N VAL A 110 -0.37 -0.71 4.00
CA VAL A 110 -1.53 -1.62 4.04
C VAL A 110 -1.41 -2.68 2.96
N PRO A 111 -1.95 -3.90 3.18
CA PRO A 111 -2.09 -4.86 2.09
C PRO A 111 -3.10 -4.33 1.06
N GLU A 112 -2.87 -4.61 -0.22
CA GLU A 112 -3.69 -4.08 -1.33
C GLU A 112 -5.17 -4.44 -1.18
N GLY A 113 -5.49 -5.56 -0.53
CA GLY A 113 -6.87 -5.97 -0.22
C GLY A 113 -7.67 -4.94 0.59
N VAL A 114 -7.02 -4.05 1.35
CA VAL A 114 -7.69 -2.92 2.00
C VAL A 114 -8.30 -1.96 0.98
N LEU A 115 -7.63 -1.78 -0.17
CA LEU A 115 -7.98 -0.82 -1.21
C LEU A 115 -9.21 -1.23 -2.03
N PHE A 116 -9.42 -2.52 -2.25
CA PHE A 116 -10.50 -3.02 -3.13
C PHE A 116 -11.42 -4.05 -2.47
N GLY A 117 -11.13 -4.47 -1.23
CA GLY A 117 -11.91 -5.49 -0.52
C GLY A 117 -13.41 -5.22 -0.56
N SER A 118 -14.20 -6.25 -0.82
CA SER A 118 -15.63 -6.13 -1.14
C SER A 118 -16.54 -6.12 0.09
N SER A 119 -16.06 -6.55 1.26
CA SER A 119 -16.88 -6.61 2.48
C SER A 119 -17.29 -5.21 2.94
N ASN A 120 -18.43 -5.14 3.65
CA ASN A 120 -18.95 -3.87 4.18
C ASN A 120 -17.93 -3.12 5.04
N ALA A 121 -17.11 -3.84 5.82
CA ALA A 121 -16.06 -3.23 6.64
C ALA A 121 -14.96 -2.56 5.80
N HIS A 122 -14.53 -3.18 4.71
CA HIS A 122 -13.52 -2.58 3.82
C HIS A 122 -14.07 -1.31 3.17
N LYS A 123 -15.29 -1.39 2.63
CA LYS A 123 -15.98 -0.23 2.05
C LYS A 123 -16.17 0.89 3.08
N ALA A 124 -16.52 0.54 4.32
CA ALA A 124 -16.70 1.51 5.41
C ALA A 124 -15.40 2.24 5.77
N VAL A 125 -14.25 1.54 5.86
CA VAL A 125 -12.96 2.19 6.10
C VAL A 125 -12.57 3.13 4.95
N ARG A 126 -12.78 2.72 3.69
CA ARG A 126 -12.48 3.59 2.54
C ARG A 126 -13.40 4.80 2.46
N LYS A 127 -14.68 4.62 2.79
CA LYS A 127 -15.63 5.73 2.98
C LYS A 127 -15.17 6.68 4.07
N LEU A 128 -14.81 6.17 5.23
CA LEU A 128 -14.29 6.98 6.34
C LEU A 128 -13.08 7.82 5.91
N LEU A 129 -12.15 7.24 5.15
CA LEU A 129 -10.96 7.95 4.65
C LEU A 129 -11.29 9.06 3.63
N ILE A 130 -12.28 8.83 2.74
CA ILE A 130 -12.61 9.72 1.62
C ILE A 130 -13.64 10.80 2.01
N ASP A 131 -14.65 10.42 2.81
CA ASP A 131 -15.78 11.29 3.13
C ASP A 131 -15.53 12.14 4.38
N ASP A 132 -14.92 11.55 5.42
CA ASP A 132 -14.75 12.22 6.71
C ASP A 132 -13.35 12.80 6.89
N HIS A 133 -12.38 12.34 6.08
CA HIS A 133 -10.98 12.72 6.16
C HIS A 133 -10.43 13.14 4.79
N LYS A 134 -9.16 13.53 4.78
CA LYS A 134 -8.45 13.90 3.56
C LYS A 134 -7.43 12.81 3.22
N LEU A 135 -7.80 11.88 2.36
CA LEU A 135 -6.84 11.01 1.68
C LEU A 135 -6.12 11.82 0.60
N ASP A 136 -4.81 11.95 0.73
CA ASP A 136 -3.97 12.71 -0.19
C ASP A 136 -3.37 11.81 -1.29
N ALA A 137 -2.92 10.60 -0.93
CA ALA A 137 -2.33 9.67 -1.90
C ALA A 137 -2.47 8.18 -1.57
N VAL A 138 -2.41 7.37 -2.63
CA VAL A 138 -2.25 5.91 -2.61
C VAL A 138 -1.05 5.56 -3.46
N ILE A 139 0.04 5.12 -2.81
CA ILE A 139 1.28 4.71 -3.49
C ILE A 139 1.31 3.19 -3.49
N LYS A 140 1.04 2.57 -4.64
CA LYS A 140 1.07 1.12 -4.81
C LYS A 140 2.52 0.64 -4.85
N LEU A 141 2.82 -0.39 -4.06
CA LEU A 141 4.12 -1.07 -4.01
C LEU A 141 4.05 -2.41 -4.76
N PRO A 142 5.16 -2.85 -5.38
CA PRO A 142 5.17 -4.08 -6.14
C PRO A 142 4.99 -5.30 -5.22
N SER A 143 4.41 -6.37 -5.76
CA SER A 143 4.38 -7.66 -5.08
C SER A 143 5.81 -8.14 -4.83
N GLY A 144 6.10 -8.54 -3.58
CA GLY A 144 7.44 -8.99 -3.19
C GLY A 144 8.28 -7.95 -2.43
N THR A 145 7.82 -6.70 -2.27
CA THR A 145 8.50 -5.68 -1.44
C THR A 145 8.77 -6.15 -0.01
N PHE A 146 7.89 -7.00 0.55
CA PHE A 146 8.00 -7.51 1.91
C PHE A 146 8.41 -9.00 1.99
N LYS A 147 8.94 -9.57 0.90
CA LYS A 147 9.54 -10.91 0.96
C LYS A 147 10.79 -10.90 1.86
N PRO A 148 11.12 -12.02 2.53
CA PRO A 148 10.44 -13.32 2.49
C PRO A 148 9.19 -13.42 3.39
N TYR A 149 8.81 -12.35 4.11
CA TYR A 149 7.70 -12.40 5.06
C TYR A 149 6.33 -12.48 4.39
N THR A 150 6.13 -11.77 3.29
CA THR A 150 4.91 -11.87 2.47
C THR A 150 5.17 -11.55 1.00
N GLY A 151 4.45 -12.25 0.12
CA GLY A 151 4.41 -11.96 -1.32
C GLY A 151 3.22 -11.07 -1.73
N VAL A 152 2.38 -10.64 -0.80
CA VAL A 152 1.20 -9.83 -1.09
C VAL A 152 1.63 -8.42 -1.53
N SER A 153 0.96 -7.84 -2.53
CA SER A 153 1.17 -6.43 -2.89
C SER A 153 0.62 -5.52 -1.78
N THR A 154 1.30 -4.40 -1.58
CA THR A 154 0.98 -3.45 -0.52
C THR A 154 0.87 -2.05 -1.10
N ALA A 155 0.35 -1.12 -0.33
CA ALA A 155 0.33 0.28 -0.68
C ALA A 155 0.61 1.14 0.54
N ILE A 156 1.09 2.35 0.31
CA ILE A 156 1.23 3.40 1.31
C ILE A 156 0.03 4.33 1.15
N LEU A 157 -0.75 4.49 2.22
CA LEU A 157 -1.80 5.50 2.32
C LEU A 157 -1.23 6.75 2.99
N LEU A 158 -1.36 7.89 2.33
CA LEU A 158 -1.05 9.20 2.90
C LEU A 158 -2.36 9.94 3.14
N PHE A 159 -2.68 10.23 4.40
CA PHE A 159 -3.93 10.92 4.74
C PHE A 159 -3.78 11.87 5.92
N THR A 160 -4.70 12.83 6.00
CA THR A 160 -4.82 13.82 7.06
C THR A 160 -6.18 13.65 7.75
N LYS A 161 -6.19 13.57 9.08
CA LYS A 161 -7.43 13.61 9.85
C LYS A 161 -7.99 15.02 9.86
N THR A 162 -9.17 15.22 9.30
CA THR A 162 -9.87 16.51 9.29
C THR A 162 -11.18 16.48 10.06
N SER A 163 -11.81 15.30 10.14
CA SER A 163 -13.15 15.08 10.70
C SER A 163 -14.26 15.91 10.02
N SER A 164 -14.00 16.40 8.81
CA SER A 164 -14.90 17.25 8.02
C SER A 164 -14.78 17.00 6.51
N GLY A 165 -14.10 15.91 6.11
CA GLY A 165 -13.74 15.62 4.72
C GLY A 165 -12.57 16.48 4.22
N GLY A 166 -12.50 16.69 2.91
CA GLY A 166 -11.44 17.49 2.27
C GLY A 166 -10.64 16.75 1.20
N THR A 167 -11.03 15.53 0.84
CA THR A 167 -10.55 14.89 -0.39
C THR A 167 -11.28 15.45 -1.60
N ASP A 168 -10.56 16.18 -2.45
CA ASP A 168 -11.07 16.61 -3.77
C ASP A 168 -10.63 15.63 -4.87
N ARG A 169 -9.38 15.21 -4.78
CA ARG A 169 -8.71 14.25 -5.65
C ARG A 169 -7.64 13.50 -4.87
N VAL A 170 -7.33 12.28 -5.28
CA VAL A 170 -6.32 11.43 -4.66
C VAL A 170 -5.21 11.17 -5.66
N TRP A 171 -3.96 11.36 -5.26
CA TRP A 171 -2.81 11.05 -6.10
C TRP A 171 -2.48 9.57 -6.04
N PHE A 172 -2.39 8.92 -7.20
CA PHE A 172 -2.01 7.53 -7.33
C PHE A 172 -0.61 7.46 -7.92
N TYR A 173 0.23 6.56 -7.39
CA TYR A 173 1.55 6.28 -7.93
C TYR A 173 1.81 4.77 -7.95
N ASP A 174 2.31 4.24 -9.07
CA ASP A 174 2.65 2.83 -9.28
C ASP A 174 4.17 2.62 -9.14
N VAL A 175 4.63 2.23 -7.96
CA VAL A 175 6.04 1.84 -7.73
C VAL A 175 6.26 0.48 -8.39
N ARG A 176 7.22 0.44 -9.32
CA ARG A 176 7.60 -0.77 -10.07
C ARG A 176 8.83 -1.43 -9.44
N ALA A 177 9.73 -0.62 -8.87
CA ALA A 177 10.90 -1.11 -8.16
C ALA A 177 11.22 -0.26 -6.92
N ASP A 178 11.66 -0.91 -5.84
CA ASP A 178 11.98 -0.28 -4.55
C ASP A 178 13.47 -0.30 -4.21
N GLY A 179 14.33 -0.51 -5.21
CA GLY A 179 15.79 -0.65 -5.02
C GLY A 179 16.23 -2.05 -4.59
N MET A 180 15.32 -3.02 -4.54
CA MET A 180 15.62 -4.41 -4.16
C MET A 180 14.96 -5.40 -5.14
N THR A 181 15.54 -6.59 -5.31
CA THR A 181 14.87 -7.68 -6.04
C THR A 181 13.57 -8.08 -5.36
N LEU A 182 12.55 -8.49 -6.12
CA LEU A 182 11.24 -8.91 -5.61
C LEU A 182 11.18 -10.42 -5.29
N ASP A 183 12.33 -10.99 -4.95
CA ASP A 183 12.52 -12.38 -4.53
C ASP A 183 12.78 -12.47 -3.01
N ASP A 184 12.88 -13.70 -2.50
CA ASP A 184 13.07 -13.94 -1.06
C ASP A 184 14.43 -13.45 -0.53
N LYS A 185 15.39 -13.20 -1.43
CA LYS A 185 16.73 -12.74 -1.06
C LYS A 185 16.79 -11.23 -0.87
N ARG A 186 15.92 -10.47 -1.54
CA ARG A 186 15.86 -8.99 -1.48
C ARG A 186 17.26 -8.38 -1.63
N THR A 187 17.92 -8.64 -2.75
CA THR A 187 19.25 -8.08 -3.02
C THR A 187 19.13 -6.68 -3.63
N PRO A 188 20.00 -5.72 -3.26
CA PRO A 188 19.98 -4.37 -3.84
C PRO A 188 20.14 -4.35 -5.36
N ILE A 189 19.40 -3.46 -6.02
CA ILE A 189 19.45 -3.18 -7.46
C ILE A 189 19.38 -1.66 -7.71
N GLU A 190 19.78 -1.21 -8.90
CA GLU A 190 19.74 0.22 -9.26
C GLU A 190 18.31 0.74 -9.48
N ALA A 191 17.41 -0.10 -9.98
CA ALA A 191 16.03 0.29 -10.25
C ALA A 191 15.28 0.63 -8.96
N ASN A 192 14.93 1.91 -8.78
CA ASN A 192 14.26 2.41 -7.59
C ASN A 192 13.42 3.64 -7.90
N ASP A 193 12.10 3.52 -7.73
CA ASP A 193 11.17 4.63 -7.97
C ASP A 193 10.93 5.49 -6.72
N LEU A 194 11.38 5.07 -5.52
CA LEU A 194 11.10 5.80 -4.28
C LEU A 194 11.65 7.24 -4.26
N PRO A 195 12.83 7.54 -4.83
CA PRO A 195 13.28 8.93 -4.99
C PRO A 195 12.37 9.76 -5.91
N ASP A 196 11.84 9.16 -6.99
CA ASP A 196 10.91 9.83 -7.90
C ASP A 196 9.54 10.08 -7.23
N VAL A 197 9.05 9.11 -6.45
CA VAL A 197 7.86 9.30 -5.59
C VAL A 197 8.02 10.53 -4.70
N LEU A 198 9.16 10.66 -4.01
CA LEU A 198 9.42 11.79 -3.13
C LEU A 198 9.50 13.12 -3.90
N ALA A 199 10.20 13.14 -5.03
CA ALA A 199 10.34 14.33 -5.86
C ALA A 199 9.00 14.83 -6.39
N ARG A 200 8.14 13.92 -6.88
CA ARG A 200 6.80 14.27 -7.36
C ARG A 200 5.85 14.64 -6.24
N TRP A 201 5.93 13.95 -5.10
CA TRP A 201 5.16 14.32 -3.90
C TRP A 201 5.45 15.74 -3.41
N GLN A 202 6.70 16.20 -3.56
CA GLN A 202 7.07 17.58 -3.24
C GLN A 202 6.59 18.61 -4.28
N ASN A 203 6.14 18.18 -5.46
CA ASN A 203 5.70 19.02 -6.57
C ASN A 203 4.40 18.51 -7.22
N LEU A 204 3.36 18.27 -6.42
CA LEU A 204 2.08 17.72 -6.87
C LEU A 204 1.35 18.60 -7.90
N ASP A 205 1.64 19.90 -7.96
CA ASP A 205 1.01 20.78 -8.96
C ASP A 205 1.43 20.41 -10.39
N ALA A 206 2.65 19.88 -10.58
CA ALA A 206 3.12 19.36 -11.86
C ALA A 206 2.45 18.03 -12.28
N GLU A 207 1.78 17.34 -11.35
CA GLU A 207 1.12 16.06 -11.60
C GLU A 207 -0.32 16.22 -12.14
N THR A 208 -0.82 17.46 -12.22
CA THR A 208 -2.23 17.75 -12.54
C THR A 208 -2.63 17.46 -13.99
N ALA A 209 -1.67 17.46 -14.92
CA ALA A 209 -1.90 17.24 -16.35
C ALA A 209 -1.57 15.81 -16.82
N ARG A 210 -1.23 14.90 -15.90
CA ARG A 210 -0.81 13.53 -16.25
C ARG A 210 -1.96 12.67 -16.72
N ALA A 211 -1.68 11.82 -17.70
CA ALA A 211 -2.65 10.90 -18.27
C ALA A 211 -2.83 9.66 -17.38
N ARG A 212 -3.94 8.92 -17.57
CA ARG A 212 -4.18 7.66 -16.86
C ARG A 212 -3.22 6.53 -17.25
N THR A 213 -2.47 6.71 -18.33
CA THR A 213 -1.44 5.78 -18.83
C THR A 213 -0.08 6.00 -18.15
N ASP A 214 0.12 7.16 -17.51
CA ASP A 214 1.33 7.48 -16.76
C ASP A 214 1.51 6.60 -15.51
N GLN A 215 2.72 6.63 -14.96
CA GLN A 215 3.04 5.96 -13.69
C GLN A 215 2.33 6.58 -12.47
N SER A 216 1.94 7.84 -12.57
CA SER A 216 1.20 8.54 -11.53
C SER A 216 0.21 9.53 -12.12
N PHE A 217 -0.91 9.74 -11.42
CA PHE A 217 -2.00 10.60 -11.86
C PHE A 217 -2.98 10.90 -10.70
N PHE A 218 -3.83 11.90 -10.87
CA PHE A 218 -4.88 12.23 -9.90
C PHE A 218 -6.23 11.62 -10.25
N VAL A 219 -6.90 10.97 -9.30
CA VAL A 219 -8.29 10.53 -9.46
C VAL A 219 -9.23 11.47 -8.70
N PRO A 220 -10.22 12.12 -9.34
CA PRO A 220 -11.23 12.91 -8.65
C PRO A 220 -12.03 12.10 -7.63
N ARG A 221 -12.43 12.72 -6.53
CA ARG A 221 -13.26 12.07 -5.49
C ARG A 221 -14.53 11.45 -6.07
N GLN A 222 -15.22 12.15 -6.96
CA GLN A 222 -16.49 11.66 -7.50
C GLN A 222 -16.32 10.34 -8.25
N GLU A 223 -15.26 10.20 -9.05
CA GLU A 223 -14.95 8.96 -9.76
C GLU A 223 -14.68 7.80 -8.77
N ILE A 224 -14.02 8.08 -7.64
CA ILE A 224 -13.81 7.08 -6.57
C ILE A 224 -15.14 6.65 -5.95
N VAL A 225 -16.04 7.61 -5.69
CA VAL A 225 -17.38 7.34 -5.13
C VAL A 225 -18.19 6.49 -6.11
N ASP A 226 -18.19 6.84 -7.40
CA ASP A 226 -18.91 6.14 -8.46
C ASP A 226 -18.40 4.71 -8.65
N ASN A 227 -17.10 4.48 -8.44
CA ASN A 227 -16.47 3.15 -8.43
C ASN A 227 -16.61 2.42 -7.08
N GLY A 228 -17.52 2.84 -6.20
CA GLY A 228 -17.81 2.15 -4.95
C GLY A 228 -16.68 2.24 -3.93
N TYR A 229 -15.96 3.37 -3.94
CA TYR A 229 -14.82 3.68 -3.09
C TYR A 229 -13.63 2.75 -3.29
N ASP A 230 -13.47 2.17 -4.48
CA ASP A 230 -12.30 1.36 -4.84
C ASP A 230 -11.05 2.27 -4.88
N LEU A 231 -10.01 1.92 -4.14
CA LEU A 231 -8.74 2.65 -4.11
C LEU A 231 -7.61 1.86 -4.75
N SER A 232 -7.92 0.84 -5.57
CA SER A 232 -6.88 0.14 -6.33
C SER A 232 -6.44 0.99 -7.52
N LEU A 233 -5.13 1.15 -7.68
CA LEU A 233 -4.57 1.93 -8.79
C LEU A 233 -5.01 1.38 -10.15
N ASN A 234 -5.05 0.04 -10.28
CA ASN A 234 -5.42 -0.64 -11.52
C ASN A 234 -6.87 -0.38 -11.97
N ARG A 235 -7.76 0.08 -11.07
CA ARG A 235 -9.12 0.47 -11.44
C ARG A 235 -9.15 1.69 -12.36
N TYR A 236 -8.18 2.58 -12.21
CA TYR A 236 -8.15 3.90 -12.85
C TYR A 236 -7.05 4.03 -13.91
N LYS A 237 -6.11 3.09 -13.93
CA LYS A 237 -5.01 3.09 -14.89
C LYS A 237 -5.52 2.63 -16.25
N GLU A 238 -5.29 3.45 -17.27
CA GLU A 238 -5.52 3.06 -18.65
C GLU A 238 -4.30 2.28 -19.13
N ILE A 239 -4.54 1.04 -19.59
CA ILE A 239 -3.51 0.26 -20.25
C ILE A 239 -3.73 0.47 -21.73
N GLU A 240 -2.79 1.16 -22.38
CA GLU A 240 -2.69 1.15 -23.83
C GLU A 240 -2.32 -0.28 -24.24
N ILE A 241 -3.33 -1.06 -24.59
CA ILE A 241 -3.12 -2.32 -25.28
C ILE A 241 -2.72 -1.90 -26.69
N GLU A 242 -1.43 -1.93 -26.99
CA GLU A 242 -1.01 -2.01 -28.40
C GLU A 242 -1.76 -3.22 -28.97
N GLU A 243 -2.62 -2.99 -29.97
CA GLU A 243 -3.13 -4.09 -30.78
C GLU A 243 -1.90 -4.77 -31.35
N VAL A 244 -1.49 -5.86 -30.72
CA VAL A 244 -0.56 -6.79 -31.33
C VAL A 244 -1.31 -7.25 -32.57
N GLU A 245 -0.87 -6.80 -33.75
CA GLU A 245 -1.35 -7.33 -35.01
C GLU A 245 -1.09 -8.83 -34.98
N HIS A 246 -2.12 -9.58 -34.58
CA HIS A 246 -2.10 -11.01 -34.68
C HIS A 246 -2.18 -11.32 -36.16
N ARG A 247 -1.25 -12.16 -36.63
CA ARG A 247 -1.35 -12.77 -37.96
C ARG A 247 -2.75 -13.35 -38.12
N SER A 248 -3.32 -13.18 -39.30
CA SER A 248 -4.64 -13.71 -39.58
C SER A 248 -4.62 -15.25 -39.47
N PRO A 249 -5.72 -15.88 -39.06
CA PRO A 249 -5.81 -17.34 -39.06
C PRO A 249 -5.46 -17.96 -40.42
N ALA A 250 -5.74 -17.26 -41.53
CA ALA A 250 -5.37 -17.70 -42.87
C ALA A 250 -3.84 -17.76 -43.07
N GLU A 251 -3.11 -16.71 -42.68
CA GLU A 251 -1.63 -16.69 -42.76
C GLU A 251 -0.98 -17.76 -41.87
N ILE A 252 -1.61 -18.12 -40.75
CA ILE A 252 -1.13 -19.20 -39.87
C ILE A 252 -1.37 -20.56 -40.54
N LEU A 253 -2.53 -20.75 -41.19
CA LEU A 253 -2.86 -21.97 -41.92
C LEU A 253 -1.97 -22.17 -43.15
N ASP A 254 -1.72 -21.12 -43.93
CA ASP A 254 -0.85 -21.17 -45.12
C ASP A 254 0.60 -21.58 -44.76
N GLU A 255 1.11 -21.10 -43.62
CA GLU A 255 2.44 -21.49 -43.13
C GLU A 255 2.46 -22.93 -42.60
N LEU A 256 1.37 -23.37 -41.95
CA LEU A 256 1.20 -24.76 -41.52
C LEU A 256 1.21 -25.74 -42.69
N ASP A 257 0.49 -25.41 -43.77
CA ASP A 257 0.46 -26.21 -45.00
C ASP A 257 1.86 -26.30 -45.63
N ALA A 258 2.60 -25.19 -45.66
CA ALA A 258 3.97 -25.17 -46.18
C ALA A 258 4.93 -26.03 -45.34
N LEU A 259 4.84 -25.95 -44.01
CA LEU A 259 5.62 -26.79 -43.09
C LEU A 259 5.28 -28.27 -43.22
N GLU A 260 4.01 -28.60 -43.44
CA GLU A 260 3.58 -29.99 -43.62
C GLU A 260 4.17 -30.58 -44.91
N VAL A 261 4.25 -29.80 -45.98
CA VAL A 261 4.94 -30.19 -47.22
C VAL A 261 6.43 -30.45 -46.96
N GLU A 262 7.12 -29.57 -46.24
CA GLU A 262 8.55 -29.78 -45.88
C GLU A 262 8.75 -31.05 -45.04
N ILE A 263 7.88 -31.30 -44.06
CA ILE A 263 7.93 -32.49 -43.21
C ILE A 263 7.75 -33.76 -44.06
N GLN A 264 6.78 -33.77 -44.98
CA GLN A 264 6.54 -34.91 -45.86
C GLN A 264 7.72 -35.17 -46.80
N ASP A 265 8.32 -34.12 -47.37
CA ASP A 265 9.47 -34.26 -48.26
C ASP A 265 10.72 -34.75 -47.50
N GLY A 266 10.93 -34.25 -46.28
CA GLY A 266 11.97 -34.74 -45.37
C GLY A 266 11.79 -36.22 -45.00
N LEU A 267 10.56 -36.63 -44.66
CA LEU A 267 10.23 -38.03 -44.39
C LEU A 267 10.47 -38.94 -45.59
N LYS A 268 10.17 -38.46 -46.80
CA LYS A 268 10.40 -39.20 -48.04
C LYS A 268 11.90 -39.42 -48.29
N ARG A 269 12.72 -38.37 -48.17
CA ARG A 269 14.18 -38.48 -48.30
C ARG A 269 14.77 -39.45 -47.27
N LEU A 270 14.29 -39.41 -46.03
CA LEU A 270 14.74 -40.33 -44.98
C LEU A 270 14.42 -41.79 -45.33
N ARG A 271 13.22 -42.06 -45.88
CA ARG A 271 12.83 -43.41 -46.35
C ARG A 271 13.69 -43.88 -47.53
N GLU A 272 14.01 -43.00 -48.47
CA GLU A 272 14.88 -43.31 -49.61
C GLU A 272 16.32 -43.63 -49.18
N MET A 273 16.82 -43.01 -48.10
CA MET A 273 18.14 -43.33 -47.54
C MET A 273 18.19 -44.65 -46.75
N LEU A 274 17.03 -45.15 -46.30
CA LEU A 274 16.92 -46.40 -45.53
C LEU A 274 16.56 -47.62 -46.41
N ALA A 275 16.26 -47.41 -47.69
CA ALA A 275 15.97 -48.44 -48.69
C ALA A 275 17.23 -48.82 -49.47
#